data_AF-A0A2D7G1T6-F1
#
_entry.id   AF-A0A2D7G1T6-F1
#
_cell.length_a   1.000
_cell.length_b   1.000
_cell.length_c   1.000
_cell.angle_alpha   90.00
_cell.angle_beta   90.00
_cell.angle_gamma   90.00
#
_symmetry.space_group_name_H-M   'P 1'
#
loop_
_entity.id
_entity.type
_entity.pdbx_description
1 polymer ?
#
loop_
_entity_poly.entity_id
_entity_poly.type
_entity_poly.pdbx_seq_one_letter_code
_entity_poly.pdbx_strand_id
1 'polypeptide(L)'
;MSRIFAHGTALLGKLLAFGVLTGCAGYPAQPIQQNREASDGEVSLRARLEQTLFNDLVTQGISTENYLGTPEQVHDIKIILERDVDLRLISNAQRQLFSAIAGHAKAQVPPPEARIERDHQQLTEALTSRLNRLSTARAALGRLNPELLVRVGPSELGQQQFLDLVDSAIAVQLASNPFALDYTQLPSLLIKRYHLPTHKAFFYQTQDSSIRLNPMLLSELSFAEAEVIAFLAGLPGKHFLTHRRQLPAVFPKHRAANQTALTLLMLEAADAVAFYQVDYSRAVRLNHLLLVTAQQLKAINVTMTFDEFVELTTITGTNPARLQAAFAEAAEAPEAFERSARALLALHQQLSGPITSLPIQVLQQEIAALLPLLDVPQS
;
A
#
# COMPACT_ATOMS: atom_id res chain seq x y z
N MET A 1 17.62 47.68 -10.08
CA MET A 1 18.24 47.73 -8.75
C MET A 1 17.16 47.99 -7.71
N SER A 2 17.08 47.08 -6.72
CA SER A 2 16.46 47.21 -5.40
C SER A 2 14.92 47.20 -5.25
N ARG A 3 14.49 46.35 -4.30
CA ARG A 3 13.14 46.14 -3.70
C ARG A 3 12.21 45.33 -4.62
N ILE A 4 11.94 44.04 -4.36
CA ILE A 4 11.07 43.52 -3.29
C ILE A 4 11.55 42.09 -2.93
N PHE A 5 12.20 41.94 -1.78
CA PHE A 5 12.41 40.64 -1.10
C PHE A 5 11.92 40.83 0.33
N ALA A 6 10.63 40.58 0.54
CA ALA A 6 10.05 40.42 1.86
C ALA A 6 8.76 39.62 1.66
N HIS A 7 8.62 38.52 2.41
CA HIS A 7 7.45 37.62 2.55
C HIS A 7 7.57 36.18 2.02
N GLY A 8 8.75 35.75 1.56
CA GLY A 8 9.00 34.33 1.20
C GLY A 8 9.91 33.54 2.16
N THR A 9 10.42 34.15 3.23
CA THR A 9 11.55 33.64 4.03
C THR A 9 11.17 33.03 5.39
N ALA A 10 9.88 32.82 5.68
CA ALA A 10 9.46 32.36 7.01
C ALA A 10 9.56 30.84 7.23
N LEU A 11 9.59 30.02 6.17
CA LEU A 11 9.63 28.55 6.31
C LEU A 11 11.05 27.96 6.18
N LEU A 12 11.92 28.60 5.37
CA LEU A 12 13.29 28.12 5.13
C LEU A 12 14.30 28.52 6.24
N GLY A 13 13.96 29.52 7.07
CA GLY A 13 14.89 30.12 8.03
C GLY A 13 15.01 29.43 9.39
N LYS A 14 14.24 28.37 9.67
CA LYS A 14 14.24 27.70 10.99
C LYS A 14 14.89 26.31 11.03
N LEU A 15 15.33 25.76 9.89
CA LEU A 15 15.83 24.38 9.79
C LEU A 15 17.37 24.24 9.78
N LEU A 16 18.12 25.33 9.87
CA LEU A 16 19.58 25.32 9.63
C LEU A 16 20.49 25.49 10.86
N ALA A 17 20.03 25.12 12.05
CA ALA A 17 20.89 25.11 13.23
C ALA A 17 20.74 23.79 13.98
N PHE A 18 21.58 22.81 13.65
CA PHE A 18 22.30 21.92 14.59
C PHE A 18 22.99 20.84 13.76
N GLY A 19 24.31 20.95 13.66
CA GLY A 19 25.16 19.90 13.11
C GLY A 19 25.92 19.14 14.20
N VAL A 20 26.55 18.05 13.72
CA VAL A 20 27.91 17.59 14.06
C VAL A 20 28.05 16.35 14.97
N LEU A 21 28.33 15.22 14.28
CA LEU A 21 29.44 14.25 14.41
C LEU A 21 29.36 12.94 15.24
N THR A 22 30.08 11.98 14.62
CA THR A 22 30.70 10.72 15.09
C THR A 22 29.81 9.46 15.07
N GLY A 23 30.27 8.28 14.63
CA GLY A 23 31.58 7.84 14.17
C GLY A 23 31.53 6.39 13.66
N CYS A 24 32.48 6.03 12.80
CA CYS A 24 32.63 4.74 12.16
C CYS A 24 33.10 3.63 13.12
N ALA A 25 32.64 2.39 12.91
CA ALA A 25 33.42 1.18 13.17
C ALA A 25 32.88 0.03 12.30
N GLY A 26 33.74 -0.52 11.45
CA GLY A 26 33.44 -1.67 10.60
C GLY A 26 33.65 -3.01 11.33
N TYR A 27 32.96 -4.03 10.84
CA TYR A 27 33.29 -5.44 11.06
C TYR A 27 33.09 -6.24 9.76
N PRO A 28 33.87 -7.32 9.55
CA PRO A 28 34.18 -7.85 8.23
C PRO A 28 33.10 -8.78 7.68
N ALA A 29 33.07 -8.89 6.35
CA ALA A 29 32.25 -9.82 5.60
C ALA A 29 32.64 -11.28 5.88
N GLN A 30 31.66 -12.13 6.13
CA GLN A 30 31.78 -13.59 6.08
C GLN A 30 30.70 -14.18 5.17
N PRO A 31 30.97 -15.36 4.56
CA PRO A 31 30.41 -15.75 3.28
C PRO A 31 28.97 -16.24 3.37
N ILE A 32 28.26 -16.07 2.24
CA ILE A 32 26.92 -16.60 1.98
C ILE A 32 27.01 -18.13 2.00
N GLN A 33 26.37 -18.77 3.00
CA GLN A 33 26.03 -20.19 2.96
C GLN A 33 24.56 -20.36 2.57
N GLN A 34 24.37 -21.14 1.51
CA GLN A 34 23.11 -21.59 0.93
C GLN A 34 22.27 -22.42 1.92
N ASN A 35 20.94 -22.34 1.76
CA ASN A 35 19.90 -23.24 2.28
C ASN A 35 20.03 -23.67 3.74
N ARG A 36 19.44 -22.89 4.65
CA ARG A 36 19.01 -23.41 5.95
C ARG A 36 17.63 -24.06 5.80
N GLU A 37 17.58 -25.38 5.96
CA GLU A 37 16.36 -26.07 6.36
C GLU A 37 15.87 -25.46 7.68
N ALA A 38 14.56 -25.20 7.78
CA ALA A 38 13.95 -24.60 8.96
C ALA A 38 14.26 -25.45 10.20
N SER A 39 14.71 -24.81 11.28
CA SER A 39 15.02 -25.53 12.52
C SER A 39 13.74 -26.10 13.15
N ASP A 40 13.84 -27.22 13.87
CA ASP A 40 12.70 -27.86 14.56
C ASP A 40 11.92 -26.90 15.48
N GLY A 41 12.58 -25.84 15.97
CA GLY A 41 11.95 -24.77 16.74
C GLY A 41 10.98 -23.90 15.92
N GLU A 42 11.33 -23.58 14.66
CA GLU A 42 10.48 -22.82 13.73
C GLU A 42 9.27 -23.64 13.27
N VAL A 43 9.45 -24.96 13.05
CA VAL A 43 8.35 -25.87 12.74
C VAL A 43 7.36 -25.95 13.91
N SER A 44 7.86 -26.00 15.16
CA SER A 44 6.98 -26.03 16.34
C SER A 44 6.26 -24.69 16.62
N LEU A 45 6.91 -23.56 16.31
CA LEU A 45 6.33 -22.24 16.47
C LEU A 45 5.25 -21.99 15.41
N ARG A 46 5.50 -22.42 14.17
CA ARG A 46 4.55 -22.40 13.07
C ARG A 46 3.33 -23.26 13.37
N ALA A 47 3.50 -24.49 13.86
CA ALA A 47 2.40 -25.36 14.27
C ALA A 47 1.57 -24.75 15.42
N ARG A 48 2.20 -24.08 16.39
CA ARG A 48 1.50 -23.36 17.47
C ARG A 48 0.74 -22.13 16.98
N LEU A 49 1.30 -21.40 16.02
CA LEU A 49 0.62 -20.27 15.38
C LEU A 49 -0.59 -20.75 14.56
N GLU A 50 -0.44 -21.83 13.79
CA GLU A 50 -1.52 -22.50 13.05
C GLU A 50 -2.62 -23.05 14.00
N GLN A 51 -2.25 -23.53 15.19
CA GLN A 51 -3.19 -23.94 16.25
C GLN A 51 -3.96 -22.76 16.85
N THR A 52 -3.28 -21.64 17.11
CA THR A 52 -3.89 -20.41 17.66
C THR A 52 -4.84 -19.79 16.65
N LEU A 53 -4.46 -19.83 15.37
CA LEU A 53 -5.26 -19.39 14.23
C LEU A 53 -6.58 -20.10 14.05
N PHE A 54 -6.50 -21.42 14.13
CA PHE A 54 -7.67 -22.25 14.01
C PHE A 54 -8.56 -22.12 15.24
N ASN A 55 -7.97 -22.00 16.43
CA ASN A 55 -8.71 -21.72 17.64
C ASN A 55 -9.38 -20.34 17.57
N ASP A 56 -8.76 -19.29 17.03
CA ASP A 56 -9.40 -17.98 16.85
C ASP A 56 -10.54 -18.03 15.83
N LEU A 57 -10.37 -18.72 14.70
CA LEU A 57 -11.45 -18.97 13.74
C LEU A 57 -12.63 -19.73 14.36
N VAL A 58 -12.34 -20.71 15.22
CA VAL A 58 -13.35 -21.51 15.95
C VAL A 58 -14.02 -20.69 17.06
N THR A 59 -13.26 -19.89 17.80
CA THR A 59 -13.74 -19.10 18.96
C THR A 59 -14.52 -17.87 18.51
N GLN A 60 -14.22 -17.31 17.32
CA GLN A 60 -14.92 -16.15 16.77
C GLN A 60 -16.09 -16.50 15.83
N GLY A 61 -16.24 -17.74 15.34
CA GLY A 61 -17.20 -17.98 14.24
C GLY A 61 -17.86 -19.35 14.10
N ILE A 62 -17.60 -20.34 14.98
CA ILE A 62 -18.11 -21.71 14.74
C ILE A 62 -18.78 -22.27 15.99
N SER A 63 -19.74 -21.51 16.51
CA SER A 63 -20.80 -22.08 17.33
C SER A 63 -22.13 -21.82 16.62
N THR A 64 -22.82 -22.92 16.27
CA THR A 64 -24.22 -23.00 15.84
C THR A 64 -24.59 -22.46 14.45
N GLU A 65 -24.64 -23.38 13.48
CA GLU A 65 -25.58 -23.54 12.34
C GLU A 65 -25.92 -22.38 11.38
N ASN A 66 -25.52 -21.12 11.61
CA ASN A 66 -26.00 -19.97 10.82
C ASN A 66 -24.92 -19.09 10.18
N TYR A 67 -23.64 -19.45 10.24
CA TYR A 67 -22.55 -18.51 9.90
C TYR A 67 -21.36 -19.09 9.13
N LEU A 68 -21.58 -20.05 8.22
CA LEU A 68 -20.53 -20.39 7.24
C LEU A 68 -20.39 -19.32 6.14
N GLY A 69 -21.20 -18.25 6.16
CA GLY A 69 -21.22 -17.28 5.08
C GLY A 69 -21.90 -17.86 3.83
N THR A 70 -21.83 -17.15 2.72
CA THR A 70 -22.34 -17.67 1.45
C THR A 70 -21.47 -18.85 0.98
N PRO A 71 -21.99 -19.77 0.13
CA PRO A 71 -21.21 -20.88 -0.41
C PRO A 71 -19.88 -20.44 -1.04
N GLU A 72 -19.82 -19.22 -1.58
CA GLU A 72 -18.62 -18.58 -2.11
C GLU A 72 -17.56 -18.32 -1.02
N GLN A 73 -17.96 -17.76 0.13
CA GLN A 73 -17.06 -17.47 1.25
C GLN A 73 -16.45 -18.74 1.83
N VAL A 74 -17.25 -19.81 1.93
CA VAL A 74 -16.78 -21.14 2.35
C VAL A 74 -15.72 -21.69 1.39
N HIS A 75 -15.91 -21.48 0.09
CA HIS A 75 -14.98 -21.92 -0.94
C HIS A 75 -13.66 -21.12 -0.91
N ASP A 76 -13.72 -19.81 -0.71
CA ASP A 76 -12.53 -18.95 -0.65
C ASP A 76 -11.70 -19.24 0.61
N ILE A 77 -12.37 -19.44 1.75
CA ILE A 77 -11.72 -19.92 2.98
C ILE A 77 -11.02 -21.26 2.73
N LYS A 78 -11.66 -22.19 2.02
CA LYS A 78 -11.05 -23.48 1.66
C LYS A 78 -9.78 -23.30 0.81
N ILE A 79 -9.83 -22.50 -0.25
CA ILE A 79 -8.67 -22.26 -1.13
C ILE A 79 -7.52 -21.61 -0.35
N ILE A 80 -7.82 -20.62 0.49
CA ILE A 80 -6.81 -19.95 1.32
C ILE A 80 -6.17 -20.96 2.29
N LEU A 81 -6.98 -21.81 2.95
CA LEU A 81 -6.48 -22.85 3.84
C LEU A 81 -5.62 -23.88 3.08
N GLU A 82 -6.02 -24.32 1.89
CA GLU A 82 -5.24 -25.27 1.07
C GLU A 82 -3.92 -24.67 0.55
N ARG A 83 -3.90 -23.37 0.29
CA ARG A 83 -2.71 -22.67 -0.24
C ARG A 83 -1.72 -22.30 0.85
N ASP A 84 -2.20 -21.82 1.99
CA ASP A 84 -1.37 -21.14 2.99
C ASP A 84 -1.11 -21.99 4.25
N VAL A 85 -1.83 -23.10 4.47
CA VAL A 85 -1.66 -24.00 5.63
C VAL A 85 -1.07 -25.35 5.21
N ASP A 86 -0.04 -25.83 5.91
CA ASP A 86 0.42 -27.22 5.71
C ASP A 86 -0.54 -28.19 6.41
N LEU A 87 -1.48 -28.74 5.65
CA LEU A 87 -2.52 -29.66 6.13
C LEU A 87 -1.97 -30.98 6.72
N ARG A 88 -0.65 -31.23 6.65
CA ARG A 88 0.00 -32.37 7.32
C ARG A 88 0.30 -32.11 8.79
N LEU A 89 0.37 -30.85 9.20
CA LEU A 89 0.77 -30.43 10.55
C LEU A 89 -0.43 -30.07 11.46
N ILE A 90 -1.64 -30.17 10.94
CA ILE A 90 -2.86 -29.84 11.68
C ILE A 90 -3.39 -31.00 12.54
N SER A 91 -3.98 -30.66 13.68
CA SER A 91 -4.66 -31.57 14.61
C SER A 91 -5.88 -32.28 14.00
N ASN A 92 -6.41 -33.28 14.69
CA ASN A 92 -7.58 -34.03 14.22
C ASN A 92 -8.86 -33.19 14.21
N ALA A 93 -9.06 -32.31 15.21
CA ALA A 93 -10.18 -31.37 15.22
C ALA A 93 -10.10 -30.39 14.05
N GLN A 94 -8.87 -29.98 13.68
CA GLN A 94 -8.61 -29.15 12.50
C GLN A 94 -8.95 -29.83 11.19
N ARG A 95 -8.56 -31.09 11.04
CA ARG A 95 -8.93 -31.90 9.88
C ARG A 95 -10.43 -32.10 9.78
N GLN A 96 -11.13 -32.29 10.90
CA GLN A 96 -12.57 -32.46 10.91
C GLN A 96 -13.30 -31.20 10.45
N LEU A 97 -12.88 -30.01 10.90
CA LEU A 97 -13.47 -28.76 10.42
C LEU A 97 -13.11 -28.49 8.96
N PHE A 98 -11.86 -28.67 8.56
CA PHE A 98 -11.46 -28.52 7.15
C PHE A 98 -12.29 -29.47 6.26
N SER A 99 -12.55 -30.69 6.72
CA SER A 99 -13.40 -31.65 6.01
C SER A 99 -14.86 -31.20 5.96
N ALA A 100 -15.37 -30.55 7.01
CA ALA A 100 -16.71 -29.97 7.02
C ALA A 100 -16.84 -28.80 6.03
N ILE A 101 -15.85 -27.89 6.02
CA ILE A 101 -15.74 -26.78 5.06
C ILE A 101 -15.64 -27.32 3.62
N ALA A 102 -14.79 -28.32 3.39
CA ALA A 102 -14.65 -28.97 2.08
C ALA A 102 -15.92 -29.71 1.63
N GLY A 103 -16.68 -30.28 2.58
CA GLY A 103 -17.99 -30.87 2.32
C GLY A 103 -19.02 -29.85 1.87
N HIS A 104 -19.07 -28.67 2.51
CA HIS A 104 -19.98 -27.58 2.12
C HIS A 104 -19.58 -26.91 0.80
N ALA A 105 -18.27 -26.71 0.55
CA ALA A 105 -17.76 -26.11 -0.69
C ALA A 105 -18.03 -26.96 -1.95
N LYS A 106 -18.26 -28.27 -1.82
CA LYS A 106 -18.58 -29.16 -2.94
C LYS A 106 -20.03 -29.04 -3.44
N ALA A 107 -20.93 -28.47 -2.65
CA ALA A 107 -22.36 -28.59 -2.92
C ALA A 107 -22.90 -27.58 -3.95
N GLN A 108 -22.24 -26.43 -4.19
CA GLN A 108 -22.91 -25.29 -4.85
C GLN A 108 -22.03 -24.30 -5.63
N VAL A 109 -20.83 -24.67 -6.09
CA VAL A 109 -19.93 -23.70 -6.77
C VAL A 109 -19.92 -23.89 -8.29
N PRO A 110 -20.17 -22.84 -9.10
CA PRO A 110 -19.99 -22.89 -10.56
C PRO A 110 -18.53 -23.23 -10.94
N PRO A 111 -18.25 -23.66 -12.19
CA PRO A 111 -16.91 -24.05 -12.61
C PRO A 111 -15.84 -22.98 -12.29
N PRO A 112 -14.63 -23.36 -11.84
CA PRO A 112 -13.59 -22.43 -11.41
C PRO A 112 -13.24 -21.34 -12.44
N GLU A 113 -13.26 -21.72 -13.72
CA GLU A 113 -12.91 -20.86 -14.85
C GLU A 113 -13.92 -19.72 -15.04
N ALA A 114 -15.22 -20.02 -15.01
CA ALA A 114 -16.29 -19.02 -15.13
C ALA A 114 -16.35 -18.07 -13.92
N ARG A 115 -15.82 -18.49 -12.76
CA ARG A 115 -15.72 -17.66 -11.55
C ARG A 115 -14.55 -16.68 -11.65
N ILE A 116 -13.37 -17.18 -12.05
CA ILE A 116 -12.18 -16.34 -12.25
C ILE A 116 -12.46 -15.28 -13.32
N GLU A 117 -13.11 -15.66 -14.42
CA GLU A 117 -13.47 -14.72 -15.50
C GLU A 117 -14.44 -13.64 -15.01
N ARG A 118 -15.48 -14.01 -14.25
CA ARG A 118 -16.42 -13.05 -13.67
C ARG A 118 -15.75 -12.10 -12.68
N ASP A 119 -14.90 -12.62 -11.80
CA ASP A 119 -14.18 -11.83 -10.80
C ASP A 119 -13.22 -10.84 -11.49
N HIS A 120 -12.49 -11.30 -12.52
CA HIS A 120 -11.61 -10.45 -13.32
C HIS A 120 -12.39 -9.39 -14.08
N GLN A 121 -13.58 -9.72 -14.60
CA GLN A 121 -14.45 -8.75 -15.24
C GLN A 121 -14.93 -7.68 -14.26
N GLN A 122 -15.45 -8.07 -13.09
CA GLN A 122 -15.90 -7.13 -12.05
C GLN A 122 -14.77 -6.21 -11.58
N LEU A 123 -13.58 -6.77 -11.37
CA LEU A 123 -12.40 -6.01 -10.96
C LEU A 123 -11.96 -5.03 -12.06
N THR A 124 -11.98 -5.46 -13.32
CA THR A 124 -11.66 -4.62 -14.48
C THR A 124 -12.65 -3.45 -14.61
N GLU A 125 -13.95 -3.72 -14.48
CA GLU A 125 -15.00 -2.70 -14.53
C GLU A 125 -14.83 -1.68 -13.38
N ALA A 126 -14.59 -2.16 -12.16
CA ALA A 126 -14.39 -1.31 -10.99
C ALA A 126 -13.14 -0.41 -11.13
N LEU A 127 -12.02 -0.96 -11.58
CA LEU A 127 -10.78 -0.20 -11.79
C LEU A 127 -10.89 0.79 -12.95
N THR A 128 -11.58 0.42 -14.04
CA THR A 128 -11.86 1.32 -15.16
C THR A 128 -12.74 2.50 -14.71
N SER A 129 -13.78 2.21 -13.92
CA SER A 129 -14.63 3.24 -13.31
C SER A 129 -13.82 4.15 -12.39
N ARG A 130 -12.89 3.60 -11.60
CA ARG A 130 -11.97 4.37 -10.75
C ARG A 130 -11.04 5.26 -11.58
N LEU A 131 -10.41 4.74 -12.63
CA LEU A 131 -9.58 5.54 -13.55
C LEU A 131 -10.35 6.72 -14.12
N ASN A 132 -11.57 6.50 -14.61
CA ASN A 132 -12.40 7.57 -15.18
C ASN A 132 -12.70 8.67 -14.15
N ARG A 133 -13.02 8.31 -12.90
CA ARG A 133 -13.23 9.29 -11.81
C ARG A 133 -11.95 10.07 -11.51
N LEU A 134 -10.82 9.39 -11.37
CA LEU A 134 -9.53 10.01 -11.08
C LEU A 134 -9.07 10.94 -12.22
N SER A 135 -9.26 10.51 -13.47
CA SER A 135 -8.91 11.30 -14.66
C SER A 135 -9.79 12.54 -14.76
N THR A 136 -11.08 12.41 -14.49
CA THR A 136 -12.01 13.56 -14.42
C THR A 136 -11.59 14.56 -13.35
N ALA A 137 -11.29 14.08 -12.14
CA ALA A 137 -10.81 14.93 -11.04
C ALA A 137 -9.47 15.61 -11.39
N ARG A 138 -8.58 14.90 -12.07
CA ARG A 138 -7.28 15.44 -12.50
C ARG A 138 -7.42 16.49 -13.59
N ALA A 139 -8.32 16.28 -14.54
CA ALA A 139 -8.62 17.23 -15.61
C ALA A 139 -9.24 18.53 -15.05
N ALA A 140 -10.05 18.43 -14.00
CA ALA A 140 -10.66 19.59 -13.33
C ALA A 140 -9.63 20.55 -12.70
N LEU A 141 -8.42 20.07 -12.34
CA LEU A 141 -7.32 20.94 -11.88
C LEU A 141 -6.68 21.76 -13.02
N GLY A 142 -7.01 21.47 -14.27
CA GLY A 142 -6.46 22.17 -15.43
C GLY A 142 -4.95 21.97 -15.61
N ARG A 143 -4.34 22.92 -16.32
CA ARG A 143 -2.89 22.98 -16.50
C ARG A 143 -2.25 23.59 -15.26
N LEU A 144 -1.43 22.80 -14.58
CA LEU A 144 -0.63 23.26 -13.45
C LEU A 144 0.54 24.10 -13.97
N ASN A 145 1.02 25.03 -13.14
CA ASN A 145 2.28 25.71 -13.43
C ASN A 145 3.41 24.65 -13.45
N PRO A 146 4.11 24.45 -14.59
CA PRO A 146 5.19 23.47 -14.70
C PRO A 146 6.36 23.74 -13.73
N GLU A 147 6.52 24.98 -13.26
CA GLU A 147 7.49 25.34 -12.21
C GLU A 147 7.17 24.72 -10.84
N LEU A 148 5.95 24.21 -10.64
CA LEU A 148 5.54 23.55 -9.40
C LEU A 148 5.73 22.02 -9.45
N LEU A 149 6.03 21.46 -10.64
CA LEU A 149 6.36 20.04 -10.84
C LEU A 149 7.83 19.87 -11.22
N VAL A 150 8.69 20.75 -10.69
CA VAL A 150 10.13 20.70 -10.93
C VAL A 150 10.67 19.35 -10.49
N ARG A 151 11.43 18.75 -11.40
CA ARG A 151 12.12 17.48 -11.16
C ARG A 151 13.26 17.69 -10.18
N VAL A 152 13.49 16.68 -9.35
CA VAL A 152 14.62 16.63 -8.42
C VAL A 152 15.95 16.71 -9.18
N GLY A 153 16.04 16.06 -10.33
CA GLY A 153 17.23 16.04 -11.17
C GLY A 153 18.39 15.23 -10.57
N PRO A 154 19.53 15.18 -11.26
CA PRO A 154 20.65 14.31 -10.88
C PRO A 154 21.55 14.91 -9.78
N SER A 155 21.38 16.18 -9.42
CA SER A 155 22.27 16.85 -8.47
C SER A 155 22.16 16.27 -7.05
N GLU A 156 23.27 16.07 -6.37
CA GLU A 156 23.27 15.59 -4.98
C GLU A 156 22.49 16.51 -4.03
N LEU A 157 22.59 17.83 -4.25
CA LEU A 157 21.86 18.84 -3.51
C LEU A 157 20.35 18.67 -3.69
N GLY A 158 19.87 18.55 -4.94
CA GLY A 158 18.45 18.34 -5.22
C GLY A 158 17.94 17.03 -4.63
N GLN A 159 18.72 15.95 -4.75
CA GLN A 159 18.37 14.67 -4.13
C GLN A 159 18.30 14.78 -2.60
N GLN A 160 19.23 15.49 -1.95
CA GLN A 160 19.17 15.69 -0.50
C GLN A 160 17.97 16.55 -0.09
N GLN A 161 17.72 17.64 -0.81
CA GLN A 161 16.53 18.48 -0.59
C GLN A 161 15.22 17.67 -0.70
N PHE A 162 15.17 16.71 -1.63
CA PHE A 162 14.03 15.82 -1.74
C PHE A 162 13.84 14.94 -0.49
N LEU A 163 14.93 14.36 0.03
CA LEU A 163 14.86 13.58 1.27
C LEU A 163 14.39 14.42 2.46
N ASP A 164 14.91 15.64 2.58
CA ASP A 164 14.54 16.59 3.64
C ASP A 164 13.05 16.99 3.53
N LEU A 165 12.52 17.08 2.31
CA LEU A 165 11.10 17.33 2.07
C LEU A 165 10.22 16.14 2.46
N VAL A 166 10.66 14.90 2.22
CA VAL A 166 9.96 13.70 2.69
C VAL A 166 9.90 13.70 4.23
N ASP A 167 11.01 14.01 4.89
CA ASP A 167 11.09 14.11 6.36
C ASP A 167 10.14 15.19 6.90
N SER A 168 10.19 16.37 6.29
CA SER A 168 9.32 17.49 6.64
C SER A 168 7.84 17.14 6.46
N ALA A 169 7.49 16.45 5.38
CA ALA A 169 6.12 16.02 5.13
C ALA A 169 5.63 15.00 6.18
N ILE A 170 6.48 14.07 6.63
CA ILE A 170 6.17 13.15 7.73
C ILE A 170 5.91 13.92 9.03
N ALA A 171 6.76 14.91 9.34
CA ALA A 171 6.58 15.73 10.54
C ALA A 171 5.25 16.50 10.51
N VAL A 172 4.87 17.03 9.35
CA VAL A 172 3.57 17.71 9.17
C VAL A 172 2.40 16.73 9.29
N GLN A 173 2.51 15.52 8.73
CA GLN A 173 1.49 14.47 8.83
C GLN A 173 1.30 13.99 10.28
N LEU A 174 2.39 13.86 11.03
CA LEU A 174 2.38 13.53 12.45
C LEU A 174 1.65 14.62 13.26
N ALA A 175 1.97 15.89 13.00
CA ALA A 175 1.40 17.02 13.73
C ALA A 175 -0.08 17.28 13.38
N SER A 176 -0.43 17.15 12.09
CA SER A 176 -1.79 17.41 11.60
C SER A 176 -2.75 16.25 11.86
N ASN A 177 -2.23 15.01 11.90
CA ASN A 177 -2.98 13.76 12.11
C ASN A 177 -4.38 13.78 11.46
N PRO A 178 -4.46 13.88 10.13
CA PRO A 178 -5.70 14.20 9.44
C PRO A 178 -6.81 13.16 9.62
N PHE A 179 -6.42 11.92 9.94
CA PHE A 179 -7.34 10.80 10.16
C PHE A 179 -7.54 10.45 11.63
N ALA A 180 -7.09 11.30 12.57
CA ALA A 180 -7.22 11.10 14.01
C ALA A 180 -6.74 9.71 14.48
N LEU A 181 -5.62 9.25 13.91
CA LEU A 181 -5.04 7.94 14.18
C LEU A 181 -4.12 7.98 15.39
N ASP A 182 -4.01 6.86 16.11
CA ASP A 182 -3.13 6.74 17.26
C ASP A 182 -1.68 6.51 16.83
N TYR A 183 -0.91 7.59 16.69
CA TYR A 183 0.52 7.55 16.41
C TYR A 183 1.40 7.34 17.66
N THR A 184 0.81 7.02 18.81
CA THR A 184 1.60 6.75 20.00
C THR A 184 2.46 5.49 19.82
N GLN A 185 3.69 5.54 20.35
CA GLN A 185 4.62 4.41 20.38
C GLN A 185 5.09 3.89 19.00
N LEU A 186 5.06 4.72 17.95
CA LEU A 186 5.69 4.37 16.68
C LEU A 186 7.22 4.42 16.81
N PRO A 187 7.96 3.46 16.22
CA PRO A 187 9.41 3.54 16.17
C PRO A 187 9.86 4.69 15.26
N SER A 188 11.07 5.20 15.47
CA SER A 188 11.61 6.26 14.62
C SER A 188 11.66 5.81 13.16
N LEU A 189 11.05 6.62 12.29
CA LEU A 189 11.06 6.41 10.85
C LEU A 189 12.32 7.04 10.26
N LEU A 190 13.10 6.24 9.54
CA LEU A 190 14.31 6.70 8.87
C LEU A 190 14.07 6.89 7.38
N ILE A 191 14.78 7.82 6.75
CA ILE A 191 14.78 7.98 5.29
C ILE A 191 16.20 7.69 4.80
N LYS A 192 16.31 6.75 3.86
CA LYS A 192 17.60 6.26 3.37
C LYS A 192 17.59 6.12 1.86
N ARG A 193 18.71 6.41 1.22
CA ARG A 193 18.95 6.00 -0.16
C ARG A 193 19.23 4.51 -0.22
N TYR A 194 18.92 3.88 -1.35
CA TYR A 194 19.12 2.46 -1.56
C TYR A 194 19.48 2.13 -2.99
N HIS A 195 20.51 1.31 -3.19
CA HIS A 195 21.14 1.10 -4.49
C HIS A 195 20.84 -0.25 -5.15
N LEU A 196 19.80 -0.99 -4.73
CA LEU A 196 19.47 -2.19 -5.50
C LEU A 196 18.79 -1.85 -6.82
N PRO A 197 19.03 -2.66 -7.87
CA PRO A 197 18.28 -2.58 -9.11
C PRO A 197 16.83 -2.99 -8.82
N THR A 198 15.96 -2.00 -8.69
CA THR A 198 14.52 -2.19 -8.56
C THR A 198 13.80 -1.16 -9.42
N HIS A 199 12.69 -1.56 -10.03
CA HIS A 199 11.81 -0.65 -10.75
C HIS A 199 11.01 0.28 -9.81
N LYS A 200 11.11 0.08 -8.49
CA LYS A 200 10.47 0.91 -7.48
C LYS A 200 11.24 2.19 -7.21
N ALA A 201 10.57 3.33 -7.35
CA ALA A 201 11.15 4.63 -6.97
C ALA A 201 11.39 4.73 -5.46
N PHE A 202 10.51 4.12 -4.66
CA PHE A 202 10.66 4.03 -3.21
C PHE A 202 9.98 2.77 -2.67
N PHE A 203 10.35 2.34 -1.46
CA PHE A 203 9.62 1.32 -0.70
C PHE A 203 9.87 1.48 0.79
N TYR A 204 8.99 0.89 1.61
CA TYR A 204 9.18 0.81 3.06
C TYR A 204 9.88 -0.49 3.45
N GLN A 205 10.92 -0.40 4.28
CA GLN A 205 11.63 -1.53 4.85
C GLN A 205 11.25 -1.72 6.32
N THR A 206 10.59 -2.84 6.60
CA THR A 206 10.08 -3.16 7.94
C THR A 206 11.19 -3.41 8.97
N GLN A 207 12.30 -4.04 8.55
CA GLN A 207 13.37 -4.48 9.47
C GLN A 207 13.99 -3.36 10.30
N ASP A 208 14.10 -2.16 9.71
CA ASP A 208 14.74 -1.00 10.35
C ASP A 208 13.86 0.26 10.29
N SER A 209 12.56 0.08 10.05
CA SER A 209 11.58 1.16 9.90
C SER A 209 12.07 2.30 9.03
N SER A 210 12.34 2.02 7.75
CA SER A 210 12.89 3.03 6.85
C SER A 210 12.19 3.14 5.51
N ILE A 211 12.05 4.37 5.01
CA ILE A 211 11.71 4.64 3.61
C ILE A 211 13.00 4.59 2.80
N ARG A 212 13.04 3.69 1.82
CA ARG A 212 14.15 3.48 0.90
C ARG A 212 13.82 4.14 -0.43
N LEU A 213 14.68 5.03 -0.90
CA LEU A 213 14.53 5.68 -2.21
C LEU A 213 15.62 5.23 -3.17
N ASN A 214 15.19 4.89 -4.39
CA ASN A 214 16.09 4.47 -5.45
C ASN A 214 16.72 5.72 -6.12
N PRO A 215 18.03 5.95 -5.98
CA PRO A 215 18.69 7.14 -6.52
C PRO A 215 18.68 7.20 -8.04
N MET A 216 18.52 6.08 -8.74
CA MET A 216 18.37 6.08 -10.20
C MET A 216 17.01 6.63 -10.66
N LEU A 217 16.00 6.54 -9.80
CA LEU A 217 14.65 7.02 -10.09
C LEU A 217 14.33 8.33 -9.37
N LEU A 218 15.14 8.73 -8.37
CA LEU A 218 15.00 10.01 -7.66
C LEU A 218 15.02 11.19 -8.63
N SER A 219 15.90 11.20 -9.63
CA SER A 219 16.00 12.29 -10.61
C SER A 219 14.72 12.50 -11.42
N GLU A 220 13.90 11.46 -11.52
CA GLU A 220 12.65 11.43 -12.29
C GLU A 220 11.41 11.74 -11.46
N LEU A 221 11.58 11.90 -10.14
CA LEU A 221 10.53 12.39 -9.27
C LEU A 221 10.45 13.91 -9.35
N SER A 222 9.23 14.42 -9.19
CA SER A 222 9.02 15.84 -8.89
C SER A 222 9.09 16.08 -7.39
N PHE A 223 9.55 17.26 -6.97
CA PHE A 223 9.65 17.59 -5.54
C PHE A 223 8.32 17.46 -4.79
N ALA A 224 7.20 17.75 -5.46
CA ALA A 224 5.86 17.63 -4.88
C ALA A 224 5.49 16.19 -4.49
N GLU A 225 6.14 15.17 -5.06
CA GLU A 225 5.89 13.77 -4.71
C GLU A 225 6.47 13.36 -3.36
N ALA A 226 7.30 14.18 -2.74
CA ALA A 226 7.79 13.94 -1.39
C ALA A 226 6.63 13.73 -0.40
N GLU A 227 5.54 14.50 -0.55
CA GLU A 227 4.34 14.37 0.28
C GLU A 227 3.64 13.02 0.09
N VAL A 228 3.50 12.56 -1.16
CA VAL A 228 2.88 11.28 -1.49
C VAL A 228 3.73 10.13 -0.94
N ILE A 229 5.05 10.21 -1.05
CA ILE A 229 5.97 9.20 -0.50
C ILE A 229 5.90 9.17 1.02
N ALA A 230 5.93 10.34 1.67
CA ALA A 230 5.75 10.49 3.11
C ALA A 230 4.42 9.88 3.57
N PHE A 231 3.35 10.10 2.82
CA PHE A 231 2.03 9.55 3.11
C PHE A 231 2.02 8.03 3.01
N LEU A 232 2.47 7.50 1.86
CA LEU A 232 2.32 6.08 1.52
C LEU A 232 3.27 5.18 2.31
N ALA A 233 4.54 5.57 2.43
CA ALA A 233 5.55 4.78 3.12
C ALA A 233 5.69 5.16 4.60
N GLY A 234 5.28 6.38 4.98
CA GLY A 234 5.29 6.91 6.34
C GLY A 234 3.89 6.92 6.97
N LEU A 235 3.34 8.11 7.20
CA LEU A 235 2.13 8.35 7.97
C LEU A 235 1.02 8.96 7.09
N PRO A 236 -0.22 8.44 7.12
CA PRO A 236 -0.73 7.29 7.88
C PRO A 236 -0.42 5.93 7.22
N GLY A 237 0.42 5.87 6.20
CA GLY A 237 0.61 4.66 5.40
C GLY A 237 1.42 3.55 6.06
N LYS A 238 2.33 2.97 5.30
CA LYS A 238 2.94 1.68 5.60
C LYS A 238 3.62 1.63 6.96
N HIS A 239 4.33 2.68 7.36
CA HIS A 239 5.01 2.73 8.65
C HIS A 239 4.03 2.59 9.82
N PHE A 240 2.97 3.40 9.83
CA PHE A 240 1.91 3.32 10.85
C PHE A 240 1.22 1.96 10.83
N LEU A 241 0.75 1.51 9.66
CA LEU A 241 -0.03 0.27 9.55
C LEU A 241 0.76 -0.98 9.93
N THR A 242 2.08 -0.97 9.77
CA THR A 242 2.98 -2.07 10.15
C THR A 242 3.23 -2.13 11.66
N HIS A 243 3.24 -0.97 12.33
CA HIS A 243 3.64 -0.85 13.74
C HIS A 243 2.47 -0.68 14.72
N ARG A 244 1.26 -0.51 14.21
CA ARG A 244 0.06 -0.59 15.05
C ARG A 244 0.05 -1.97 15.75
N ARG A 245 -0.21 -1.98 17.07
CA ARG A 245 -0.28 -3.20 17.90
C ARG A 245 -1.18 -4.22 17.21
N GLN A 246 -0.57 -5.29 16.72
CA GLN A 246 -1.22 -6.27 15.89
C GLN A 246 -0.73 -7.67 16.27
N LEU A 247 -1.66 -8.61 16.30
CA LEU A 247 -1.38 -10.04 16.39
C LEU A 247 -0.44 -10.45 15.23
N PRO A 248 0.33 -11.56 15.36
CA PRO A 248 1.11 -12.10 14.26
C PRO A 248 0.24 -12.21 13.00
N ALA A 249 0.73 -11.67 11.87
CA ALA A 249 -0.01 -11.70 10.62
C ALA A 249 -0.16 -13.14 10.15
N VAL A 250 -1.34 -13.69 10.34
CA VAL A 250 -1.78 -15.00 9.88
C VAL A 250 -1.60 -15.14 8.37
N PHE A 251 -2.02 -14.12 7.64
CA PHE A 251 -2.01 -14.06 6.18
C PHE A 251 -1.14 -12.88 5.74
N PRO A 252 0.20 -12.99 5.80
CA PRO A 252 1.09 -11.84 5.61
C PRO A 252 0.95 -11.18 4.24
N LYS A 253 0.66 -11.97 3.18
CA LYS A 253 0.38 -11.45 1.83
C LYS A 253 -0.94 -10.67 1.77
N HIS A 254 -1.99 -11.15 2.43
CA HIS A 254 -3.28 -10.46 2.50
C HIS A 254 -3.18 -9.20 3.36
N ARG A 255 -2.50 -9.26 4.52
CA ARG A 255 -2.19 -8.07 5.31
C ARG A 255 -1.45 -7.04 4.47
N ALA A 256 -0.41 -7.44 3.74
CA ALA A 256 0.33 -6.51 2.89
C ALA A 256 -0.56 -5.85 1.83
N ALA A 257 -1.46 -6.62 1.20
CA ALA A 257 -2.42 -6.10 0.24
C ALA A 257 -3.45 -5.16 0.89
N ASN A 258 -4.03 -5.53 2.03
CA ASN A 258 -5.00 -4.73 2.79
C ASN A 258 -4.38 -3.42 3.28
N GLN A 259 -3.13 -3.46 3.74
CA GLN A 259 -2.40 -2.26 4.13
C GLN A 259 -2.17 -1.33 2.95
N THR A 260 -1.75 -1.87 1.79
CA THR A 260 -1.60 -1.08 0.56
C THR A 260 -2.94 -0.49 0.14
N ALA A 261 -4.00 -1.30 0.11
CA ALA A 261 -5.35 -0.87 -0.24
C ALA A 261 -5.88 0.22 0.69
N LEU A 262 -5.78 0.04 2.01
CA LEU A 262 -6.18 1.05 2.99
C LEU A 262 -5.35 2.32 2.85
N THR A 263 -4.06 2.21 2.54
CA THR A 263 -3.21 3.39 2.30
C THR A 263 -3.65 4.15 1.04
N LEU A 264 -3.96 3.45 -0.05
CA LEU A 264 -4.50 4.06 -1.28
C LEU A 264 -5.88 4.70 -1.02
N LEU A 265 -6.71 4.04 -0.23
CA LEU A 265 -8.02 4.54 0.19
C LEU A 265 -7.88 5.83 1.01
N MET A 266 -7.00 5.85 2.01
CA MET A 266 -6.71 7.06 2.78
C MET A 266 -6.10 8.17 1.90
N LEU A 267 -5.27 7.80 0.92
CA LEU A 267 -4.74 8.76 -0.05
C LEU A 267 -5.85 9.34 -0.93
N GLU A 268 -6.87 8.57 -1.31
CA GLU A 268 -8.06 9.13 -1.97
C GLU A 268 -8.86 10.06 -1.05
N ALA A 269 -9.09 9.63 0.20
CA ALA A 269 -9.80 10.38 1.23
C ALA A 269 -9.13 11.71 1.60
N ALA A 270 -7.82 11.85 1.32
CA ALA A 270 -7.09 13.08 1.55
C ALA A 270 -7.71 14.30 0.84
N ASP A 271 -8.55 14.12 -0.20
CA ASP A 271 -9.28 15.23 -0.82
C ASP A 271 -10.23 15.95 0.16
N ALA A 272 -10.70 15.26 1.20
CA ALA A 272 -11.55 15.83 2.25
C ALA A 272 -10.76 16.63 3.32
N VAL A 273 -9.43 16.64 3.24
CA VAL A 273 -8.55 17.25 4.25
C VAL A 273 -7.95 18.52 3.67
N ALA A 274 -8.22 19.67 4.31
CA ALA A 274 -7.80 20.99 3.83
C ALA A 274 -6.30 21.10 3.52
N PHE A 275 -5.44 20.43 4.29
CA PHE A 275 -4.00 20.39 4.06
C PHE A 275 -3.62 19.86 2.67
N TYR A 276 -4.34 18.86 2.15
CA TYR A 276 -4.07 18.23 0.85
C TYR A 276 -4.88 18.84 -0.30
N GLN A 277 -5.63 19.93 -0.06
CA GLN A 277 -6.46 20.56 -1.09
C GLN A 277 -5.71 21.58 -1.95
N VAL A 278 -4.39 21.74 -1.76
CA VAL A 278 -3.59 22.61 -2.62
C VAL A 278 -3.38 21.95 -3.99
N ASP A 279 -3.51 22.72 -5.08
CA ASP A 279 -3.56 22.20 -6.46
C ASP A 279 -2.40 21.23 -6.80
N TYR A 280 -1.18 21.53 -6.34
CA TYR A 280 -0.03 20.66 -6.61
C TYR A 280 -0.12 19.33 -5.83
N SER A 281 -0.52 19.35 -4.55
CA SER A 281 -0.70 18.16 -3.72
C SER A 281 -1.80 17.27 -4.32
N ARG A 282 -2.94 17.86 -4.68
CA ARG A 282 -4.03 17.17 -5.39
C ARG A 282 -3.54 16.54 -6.70
N ALA A 283 -2.75 17.28 -7.48
CA ALA A 283 -2.26 16.79 -8.75
C ALA A 283 -1.31 15.60 -8.64
N VAL A 284 -0.28 15.68 -7.79
CA VAL A 284 0.67 14.58 -7.62
C VAL A 284 0.01 13.35 -7.02
N ARG A 285 -0.95 13.55 -6.12
CA ARG A 285 -1.77 12.49 -5.54
C ARG A 285 -2.63 11.79 -6.57
N LEU A 286 -3.37 12.55 -7.38
CA LEU A 286 -4.18 12.00 -8.47
C LEU A 286 -3.31 11.31 -9.53
N ASN A 287 -2.16 11.87 -9.89
CA ASN A 287 -1.21 11.23 -10.79
C ASN A 287 -0.72 9.89 -10.23
N HIS A 288 -0.40 9.82 -8.93
CA HIS A 288 0.00 8.57 -8.29
C HIS A 288 -1.14 7.53 -8.30
N LEU A 289 -2.36 7.95 -7.92
CA LEU A 289 -3.54 7.08 -7.93
C LEU A 289 -3.87 6.56 -9.33
N LEU A 290 -3.77 7.41 -10.36
CA LEU A 290 -3.91 7.01 -11.77
C LEU A 290 -2.86 5.95 -12.15
N LEU A 291 -1.59 6.20 -11.83
CA LEU A 291 -0.50 5.28 -12.12
C LEU A 291 -0.71 3.90 -11.46
N VAL A 292 -1.03 3.87 -10.16
CA VAL A 292 -1.25 2.61 -9.43
C VAL A 292 -2.50 1.89 -9.93
N THR A 293 -3.57 2.61 -10.28
CA THR A 293 -4.78 1.99 -10.85
C THR A 293 -4.48 1.37 -12.22
N ALA A 294 -3.66 2.03 -13.05
CA ALA A 294 -3.20 1.46 -14.31
C ALA A 294 -2.30 0.22 -14.09
N GLN A 295 -1.43 0.22 -13.07
CA GLN A 295 -0.64 -0.97 -12.71
C GLN A 295 -1.53 -2.14 -12.27
N GLN A 296 -2.59 -1.86 -11.50
CA GLN A 296 -3.59 -2.85 -11.11
C GLN A 296 -4.32 -3.44 -12.32
N LEU A 297 -4.74 -2.60 -13.28
CA LEU A 297 -5.34 -3.08 -14.53
C LEU A 297 -4.35 -3.87 -15.39
N LYS A 298 -3.08 -3.45 -15.46
CA LYS A 298 -2.03 -4.18 -16.16
C LYS A 298 -1.77 -5.56 -15.55
N ALA A 299 -1.84 -5.68 -14.23
CA ALA A 299 -1.69 -6.96 -13.55
C ALA A 299 -2.83 -7.94 -13.85
N ILE A 300 -4.05 -7.44 -14.07
CA ILE A 300 -5.22 -8.25 -14.42
C ILE A 300 -5.22 -8.56 -15.93
N ASN A 301 -5.02 -7.54 -16.77
CA ASN A 301 -4.88 -7.67 -18.21
C ASN A 301 -3.42 -7.81 -18.61
N VAL A 302 -2.91 -9.04 -18.52
CA VAL A 302 -1.51 -9.36 -18.88
C VAL A 302 -1.17 -9.04 -20.34
N THR A 303 -2.16 -8.95 -21.24
CA THR A 303 -1.96 -8.59 -22.65
C THR A 303 -1.92 -7.09 -22.92
N MET A 304 -2.24 -6.24 -21.94
CA MET A 304 -2.17 -4.78 -22.08
C MET A 304 -0.77 -4.33 -22.53
N THR A 305 -0.73 -3.56 -23.61
CA THR A 305 0.48 -2.98 -24.19
C THR A 305 0.95 -1.76 -23.39
N PHE A 306 2.20 -1.35 -23.62
CA PHE A 306 2.73 -0.14 -22.99
C PHE A 306 1.98 1.11 -23.44
N ASP A 307 1.61 1.21 -24.72
CA ASP A 307 0.87 2.37 -25.25
C ASP A 307 -0.52 2.48 -24.60
N GLU A 308 -1.27 1.37 -24.52
CA GLU A 308 -2.55 1.33 -23.80
C GLU A 308 -2.39 1.73 -22.33
N PHE A 309 -1.34 1.24 -21.66
CA PHE A 309 -1.05 1.63 -20.27
C PHE A 309 -0.80 3.13 -20.13
N VAL A 310 -0.03 3.74 -21.04
CA VAL A 310 0.24 5.18 -21.04
C VAL A 310 -1.06 5.97 -21.25
N GLU A 311 -1.89 5.56 -22.21
CA GLU A 311 -3.19 6.18 -22.49
C GLU A 311 -4.11 6.19 -21.27
N LEU A 312 -4.17 5.08 -20.51
CA LEU A 312 -5.00 4.97 -19.31
C LEU A 312 -4.60 5.94 -18.19
N THR A 313 -3.30 6.26 -18.07
CA THR A 313 -2.84 7.13 -17.00
C THR A 313 -3.20 8.59 -17.26
N THR A 314 -3.28 9.04 -18.52
CA THR A 314 -3.50 10.46 -18.90
C THR A 314 -2.52 11.46 -18.25
N ILE A 315 -1.39 10.99 -17.70
CA ILE A 315 -0.49 11.85 -16.91
C ILE A 315 0.45 12.61 -17.84
N THR A 316 0.09 13.86 -18.14
CA THR A 316 0.97 14.77 -18.86
C THR A 316 2.18 15.17 -18.01
N GLY A 317 3.40 15.03 -18.54
CA GLY A 317 4.63 15.50 -17.88
C GLY A 317 5.36 14.45 -17.04
N THR A 318 4.84 13.23 -16.92
CA THR A 318 5.60 12.11 -16.33
C THR A 318 6.69 11.66 -17.30
N ASN A 319 7.88 11.40 -16.79
CA ASN A 319 8.97 10.87 -17.61
C ASN A 319 8.59 9.48 -18.18
N PRO A 320 8.72 9.24 -19.51
CA PRO A 320 8.53 7.93 -20.12
C PRO A 320 9.26 6.77 -19.41
N ALA A 321 10.49 7.00 -18.92
CA ALA A 321 11.27 5.99 -18.19
C ALA A 321 10.56 5.54 -16.90
N ARG A 322 9.84 6.45 -16.24
CA ARG A 322 9.06 6.15 -15.04
C ARG A 322 7.80 5.36 -15.37
N LEU A 323 7.10 5.73 -16.45
CA LEU A 323 5.95 4.96 -16.93
C LEU A 323 6.37 3.54 -17.32
N GLN A 324 7.51 3.40 -17.99
CA GLN A 324 8.09 2.10 -18.36
C GLN A 324 8.43 1.26 -17.13
N ALA A 325 9.06 1.86 -16.11
CA ALA A 325 9.37 1.17 -14.86
C ALA A 325 8.09 0.70 -14.14
N ALA A 326 7.04 1.55 -14.09
CA ALA A 326 5.77 1.18 -13.49
C ALA A 326 5.05 0.05 -14.25
N PHE A 327 5.08 0.09 -15.58
CA PHE A 327 4.55 -0.97 -16.44
C PHE A 327 5.28 -2.30 -16.21
N ALA A 328 6.62 -2.27 -16.16
CA ALA A 328 7.45 -3.44 -15.89
C ALA A 328 7.19 -4.00 -14.47
N GLU A 329 7.08 -3.14 -13.47
CA GLU A 329 6.79 -3.54 -12.09
C GLU A 329 5.46 -4.33 -11.98
N ALA A 330 4.42 -3.89 -12.70
CA ALA A 330 3.13 -4.58 -12.73
C ALA A 330 3.24 -5.98 -13.36
N ALA A 331 4.14 -6.16 -14.33
CA ALA A 331 4.41 -7.45 -14.96
C ALA A 331 5.28 -8.38 -14.10
N GLU A 332 6.18 -7.83 -13.28
CA GLU A 332 7.05 -8.62 -12.38
C GLU A 332 6.31 -9.18 -11.17
N ALA A 333 5.29 -8.47 -10.67
CA ALA A 333 4.57 -8.83 -9.45
C ALA A 333 3.03 -8.76 -9.59
N PRO A 334 2.42 -9.42 -10.60
CA PRO A 334 1.00 -9.27 -10.90
C PRO A 334 0.10 -9.65 -9.71
N GLU A 335 0.43 -10.71 -8.98
CA GLU A 335 -0.34 -11.15 -7.81
C GLU A 335 -0.42 -10.09 -6.70
N ALA A 336 0.61 -9.26 -6.53
CA ALA A 336 0.60 -8.23 -5.49
C ALA A 336 -0.37 -7.10 -5.84
N PHE A 337 -0.38 -6.69 -7.11
CA PHE A 337 -1.28 -5.67 -7.63
C PHE A 337 -2.72 -6.17 -7.69
N GLU A 338 -2.96 -7.41 -8.13
CA GLU A 338 -4.30 -8.00 -8.16
C GLU A 338 -4.89 -8.10 -6.73
N ARG A 339 -4.12 -8.62 -5.75
CA ARG A 339 -4.59 -8.67 -4.35
C ARG A 339 -4.87 -7.28 -3.79
N SER A 340 -4.02 -6.30 -4.09
CA SER A 340 -4.23 -4.90 -3.69
C SER A 340 -5.50 -4.33 -4.31
N ALA A 341 -5.79 -4.63 -5.57
CA ALA A 341 -7.00 -4.19 -6.26
C ALA A 341 -8.27 -4.80 -5.65
N ARG A 342 -8.26 -6.11 -5.39
CA ARG A 342 -9.37 -6.80 -4.72
C ARG A 342 -9.63 -6.25 -3.32
N ALA A 343 -8.57 -6.11 -2.53
CA ALA A 343 -8.67 -5.52 -1.19
C ALA A 343 -9.23 -4.09 -1.26
N LEU A 344 -8.79 -3.27 -2.22
CA LEU A 344 -9.28 -1.91 -2.37
C LEU A 344 -10.78 -1.88 -2.74
N LEU A 345 -11.22 -2.76 -3.65
CA LEU A 345 -12.63 -2.89 -4.02
C LEU A 345 -13.48 -3.28 -2.79
N ALA A 346 -13.04 -4.28 -2.03
CA ALA A 346 -13.73 -4.72 -0.82
C ALA A 346 -13.83 -3.61 0.24
N LEU A 347 -12.74 -2.86 0.47
CA LEU A 347 -12.76 -1.72 1.39
C LEU A 347 -13.72 -0.62 0.93
N HIS A 348 -13.77 -0.31 -0.37
CA HIS A 348 -14.74 0.65 -0.92
C HIS A 348 -16.20 0.20 -0.72
N GLN A 349 -16.48 -1.10 -0.83
CA GLN A 349 -17.82 -1.65 -0.61
C GLN A 349 -18.27 -1.59 0.86
N GLN A 350 -17.31 -1.48 1.80
CA GLN A 350 -17.59 -1.34 3.23
C GLN A 350 -17.85 0.12 3.65
N LEU A 351 -17.56 1.11 2.80
CA LEU A 351 -17.86 2.51 3.08
C LEU A 351 -19.35 2.79 2.94
N SER A 352 -19.86 3.75 3.71
CA SER A 352 -21.27 4.17 3.64
C SER A 352 -21.61 4.96 2.37
N GLY A 353 -20.60 5.40 1.61
CA GLY A 353 -20.77 6.13 0.36
C GLY A 353 -19.45 6.39 -0.37
N PRO A 354 -19.48 7.18 -1.46
CA PRO A 354 -18.27 7.53 -2.20
C PRO A 354 -17.28 8.29 -1.31
N ILE A 355 -16.06 7.78 -1.20
CA ILE A 355 -15.05 8.29 -0.27
C ILE A 355 -14.75 9.78 -0.43
N THR A 356 -14.82 10.29 -1.66
CA THR A 356 -14.57 11.70 -1.99
C THR A 356 -15.71 12.64 -1.58
N SER A 357 -16.88 12.10 -1.22
CA SER A 357 -18.04 12.88 -0.77
C SER A 357 -18.30 12.82 0.73
N LEU A 358 -17.58 11.95 1.45
CA LEU A 358 -17.81 11.77 2.87
C LEU A 358 -17.19 12.93 3.67
N PRO A 359 -17.90 13.47 4.68
CA PRO A 359 -17.31 14.41 5.62
C PRO A 359 -16.12 13.81 6.34
N ILE A 360 -15.10 14.62 6.68
CA ILE A 360 -13.87 14.14 7.31
C ILE A 360 -14.12 13.36 8.60
N GLN A 361 -15.13 13.73 9.39
CA GLN A 361 -15.49 13.02 10.62
C GLN A 361 -16.02 11.60 10.34
N VAL A 362 -16.80 11.44 9.27
CA VAL A 362 -17.31 10.13 8.84
C VAL A 362 -16.14 9.29 8.30
N LEU A 363 -15.26 9.88 7.49
CA LEU A 363 -14.06 9.20 6.99
C LEU A 363 -13.16 8.69 8.12
N GLN A 364 -12.95 9.50 9.16
CA GLN A 364 -12.18 9.09 10.34
C GLN A 364 -12.79 7.87 11.03
N GLN A 365 -14.12 7.85 11.19
CA GLN A 365 -14.83 6.71 11.79
C GLN A 365 -14.74 5.46 10.92
N GLU A 366 -14.94 5.59 9.61
CA GLU A 366 -14.84 4.48 8.67
C GLU A 366 -13.42 3.91 8.62
N ILE A 367 -12.38 4.76 8.53
CA ILE A 367 -10.99 4.30 8.56
C ILE A 367 -10.69 3.57 9.87
N ALA A 368 -11.16 4.09 11.01
CA ALA A 368 -11.01 3.42 12.30
C ALA A 368 -11.70 2.04 12.35
N ALA A 369 -12.84 1.88 11.67
CA ALA A 369 -13.57 0.62 11.57
C ALA A 369 -12.92 -0.39 10.60
N LEU A 370 -12.20 0.08 9.58
CA LEU A 370 -11.47 -0.76 8.63
C LEU A 370 -10.14 -1.30 9.20
N LEU A 371 -9.55 -0.57 10.15
CA LEU A 371 -8.27 -0.89 10.74
C LEU A 371 -8.17 -2.31 11.35
N PRO A 372 -9.18 -2.85 12.06
CA PRO A 372 -9.19 -4.25 12.52
C PRO A 372 -9.22 -5.30 11.39
N LEU A 373 -9.70 -4.94 10.19
CA LEU A 373 -9.88 -5.86 9.07
C LEU A 373 -8.60 -6.13 8.28
N LEU A 374 -7.49 -5.48 8.63
CA LEU A 374 -6.20 -5.65 7.96
C LEU A 374 -5.70 -7.10 7.98
N ASP A 375 -6.10 -7.88 8.97
CA ASP A 375 -5.67 -9.28 9.14
C ASP A 375 -6.60 -10.31 8.49
N VAL A 376 -7.75 -9.87 7.99
CA VAL A 376 -8.77 -10.73 7.39
C VAL A 376 -8.60 -10.72 5.87
N PRO A 377 -8.53 -11.89 5.21
CA PRO A 377 -8.62 -11.95 3.76
C PRO A 377 -9.90 -11.27 3.28
N GLN A 378 -9.75 -10.27 2.41
CA GLN A 378 -10.90 -9.64 1.76
C GLN A 378 -11.30 -10.54 0.58
N SER A 379 -12.57 -10.95 0.56
CA SER A 379 -13.17 -11.80 -0.48
C SER A 379 -13.27 -11.08 -1.80
#